data_AF-A0A497M3S2-F1
#
_entry.id   AF-A0A497M3S2-F1
#
_cell.length_a   1.000
_cell.length_b   1.000
_cell.length_c   1.000
_cell.angle_alpha   90.00
_cell.angle_beta   90.00
_cell.angle_gamma   90.00
#
_symmetry.space_group_name_H-M   'P 1'
#
loop_
_entity.id
_entity.type
_entity.pdbx_description
1 polymer ?
#
loop_
_entity_poly.entity_id
_entity_poly.type
_entity_poly.pdbx_seq_one_letter_code
_entity_poly.pdbx_strand_id
1 'polypeptide(L)' 'MPRKRSSKNKKKRVKEGKNKDVRVPINPFALSAMFLNYCMDNGWLVREKKGNITAYYITDEGRKKLPKLGIDISQIYS' A
#
# COMPACT_ATOMS: atom_id res chain seq x y z
N MET A 1 36.27 -1.31 -37.62
CA MET A 1 36.17 -2.27 -36.50
C MET A 1 34.73 -2.32 -35.99
N PRO A 2 34.01 -3.45 -36.07
CA PRO A 2 32.67 -3.57 -35.51
C PRO A 2 32.70 -4.16 -34.10
N ARG A 3 32.13 -3.48 -33.09
CA ARG A 3 31.79 -4.09 -31.80
C ARG A 3 30.31 -4.49 -31.80
N LYS A 4 30.04 -5.72 -32.26
CA LYS A 4 28.87 -6.48 -31.79
C LYS A 4 29.22 -7.06 -30.43
N ARG A 5 28.33 -6.91 -29.43
CA ARG A 5 28.07 -7.92 -28.39
C ARG A 5 26.76 -7.61 -27.66
N SER A 6 25.71 -8.19 -28.24
CA SER A 6 24.51 -8.64 -27.53
C SER A 6 24.89 -9.56 -26.37
N SER A 7 24.20 -9.42 -25.22
CA SER A 7 23.95 -10.46 -24.21
C SER A 7 23.36 -9.79 -22.96
N LYS A 8 22.35 -10.30 -22.26
CA LYS A 8 21.46 -11.45 -22.44
C LYS A 8 20.38 -11.23 -21.39
N ASN A 9 19.14 -11.11 -21.83
CA ASN A 9 17.95 -11.00 -20.99
C ASN A 9 17.83 -12.28 -20.14
N LYS A 10 18.20 -12.23 -18.85
CA LYS A 10 18.02 -13.34 -17.90
C LYS A 10 16.59 -13.34 -17.38
N LYS A 11 15.69 -13.91 -18.20
CA LYS A 11 14.34 -14.34 -17.83
C LYS A 11 14.45 -15.35 -16.67
N LYS A 12 14.27 -14.85 -15.44
CA LYS A 12 14.37 -15.65 -14.22
C LYS A 12 13.13 -16.54 -14.15
N ARG A 13 13.30 -17.83 -14.45
CA ARG A 13 12.28 -18.88 -14.31
C ARG A 13 11.79 -18.91 -12.87
N VAL A 14 10.53 -18.56 -12.65
CA VAL A 14 9.83 -18.82 -11.39
C VAL A 14 9.61 -20.33 -11.31
N LYS A 15 10.29 -20.97 -10.36
CA LYS A 15 9.98 -22.35 -9.98
C LYS A 15 8.81 -22.28 -9.01
N GLU A 16 7.62 -22.60 -9.50
CA GLU A 16 6.50 -23.01 -8.66
C GLU A 16 6.87 -24.33 -7.99
N GLY A 17 6.80 -24.34 -6.66
CA GLY A 17 7.09 -25.53 -5.89
C GLY A 17 7.14 -25.30 -4.38
N LYS A 18 6.10 -25.83 -3.73
CA LYS A 18 5.95 -26.15 -2.31
C LYS A 18 5.33 -25.05 -1.44
N ASN A 19 4.08 -25.32 -1.08
CA ASN A 19 3.35 -24.82 0.08
C ASN A 19 4.25 -24.97 1.33
N LYS A 20 4.98 -23.91 1.63
CA LYS A 20 5.61 -23.64 2.90
C LYS A 20 4.92 -22.38 3.38
N ASP A 21 4.66 -22.25 4.67
CA ASP A 21 4.37 -20.95 5.30
C ASP A 21 5.58 -20.03 5.06
N VAL A 22 5.72 -19.50 3.85
CA VAL A 22 6.73 -18.51 3.50
C VAL A 22 6.16 -17.20 3.99
N ARG A 23 6.25 -17.00 5.31
CA ARG A 23 6.02 -15.70 5.91
C ARG A 23 7.16 -14.79 5.43
N VAL A 24 6.89 -14.06 4.36
CA VAL A 24 7.81 -13.04 3.87
C VAL A 24 7.73 -11.87 4.86
N PRO A 25 8.86 -11.40 5.42
CA PRO A 25 8.85 -10.22 6.24
C PRO A 25 8.34 -9.04 5.42
N ILE A 26 7.28 -8.40 5.90
CA ILE A 26 6.73 -7.18 5.30
C ILE A 26 7.18 -5.96 6.07
N ASN A 27 7.27 -4.82 5.40
CA ASN A 27 7.43 -3.54 6.08
C ASN A 27 6.04 -3.03 6.51
N PRO A 28 5.73 -2.98 7.81
CA PRO A 28 4.42 -2.52 8.28
C PRO A 28 4.15 -1.06 7.92
N PHE A 29 5.16 -0.19 7.88
CA PHE A 29 4.99 1.21 7.49
C PHE A 29 4.62 1.36 6.02
N ALA A 30 5.21 0.54 5.15
CA ALA A 30 4.87 0.52 3.73
C ALA A 30 3.44 0.01 3.52
N LEU A 31 3.02 -1.01 4.29
CA LEU A 31 1.65 -1.50 4.28
C LEU A 31 0.66 -0.40 4.72
N SER A 32 0.94 0.28 5.83
CA SER A 32 0.10 1.38 6.31
C SER A 32 0.01 2.53 5.31
N ALA A 33 1.11 2.91 4.68
CA ALA A 33 1.12 3.95 3.64
C ALA A 33 0.29 3.54 2.41
N MET A 34 0.42 2.28 1.96
CA MET A 34 -0.41 1.76 0.87
C MET A 34 -1.89 1.73 1.25
N PHE A 35 -2.22 1.35 2.48
CA PHE A 35 -3.59 1.34 2.96
C PHE A 35 -4.18 2.75 3.03
N LEU A 36 -3.43 3.73 3.51
CA LEU A 36 -3.81 5.14 3.48
C LEU A 36 -4.10 5.64 2.07
N ASN A 37 -3.23 5.31 1.10
CA ASN A 37 -3.46 5.65 -0.31
C ASN A 37 -4.73 4.99 -0.85
N TYR A 38 -4.94 3.71 -0.58
CA TYR A 38 -6.16 2.99 -0.96
C TYR A 38 -7.41 3.68 -0.41
N CYS A 39 -7.40 4.11 0.85
CA CYS A 39 -8.53 4.83 1.43
C CYS A 39 -8.75 6.22 0.80
N MET A 40 -7.68 6.92 0.40
CA MET A 40 -7.80 8.18 -0.34
C MET A 40 -8.38 7.96 -1.74
N ASP A 41 -7.92 6.95 -2.46
CA ASP A 41 -8.39 6.60 -3.82
C ASP A 41 -9.88 6.21 -3.82
N ASN A 42 -10.36 5.59 -2.75
CA ASN A 42 -11.77 5.25 -2.57
C ASN A 42 -12.63 6.40 -2.02
N GLY A 43 -12.06 7.59 -1.79
CA GLY A 43 -12.78 8.75 -1.26
C GLY A 43 -13.14 8.64 0.23
N TRP A 44 -12.54 7.71 0.97
CA TRP A 44 -12.80 7.51 2.41
C TRP A 44 -11.96 8.42 3.29
N LEU A 45 -10.81 8.86 2.78
CA LEU A 45 -9.91 9.80 3.42
C LEU A 45 -9.59 10.96 2.47
N VAL A 46 -9.51 12.15 3.05
CA VAL A 46 -9.06 13.36 2.37
C VAL A 46 -7.79 13.83 3.05
N ARG A 47 -6.78 14.14 2.23
CA ARG A 47 -5.54 14.74 2.69
C ARG A 47 -5.54 16.21 2.33
N GLU A 48 -5.44 17.07 3.33
CA GLU A 48 -5.16 18.48 3.10
C GLU A 48 -3.72 18.79 3.47
N LYS A 49 -3.02 19.51 2.59
CA LYS A 49 -1.68 20.00 2.85
C LYS A 49 -1.74 21.53 2.95
N LYS A 50 -1.53 22.05 4.17
CA LYS A 50 -1.46 23.49 4.42
C LYS A 50 -0.03 23.86 4.81
N GLY A 51 0.75 24.31 3.83
CA GLY A 51 2.18 24.59 3.99
C GLY A 51 2.97 23.32 4.37
N ASN A 52 3.58 23.34 5.55
CA ASN A 52 4.33 22.20 6.11
C ASN A 52 3.47 21.21 6.90
N ILE A 53 2.19 21.51 7.12
CA ILE A 53 1.28 20.65 7.89
C ILE A 53 0.49 19.79 6.92
N THR A 54 0.48 18.47 7.16
CA THR A 54 -0.42 17.54 6.46
C THR A 54 -1.47 17.06 7.46
N ALA A 55 -2.73 17.35 7.16
CA ALA A 55 -3.88 16.87 7.92
C ALA A 55 -4.60 15.79 7.10
N TYR A 56 -5.12 14.78 7.80
CA TYR A 56 -5.94 13.73 7.22
C TYR A 56 -7.32 13.77 7.85
N TYR A 57 -8.34 13.73 7.02
CA TYR A 57 -9.73 13.77 7.41
C TYR A 57 -10.44 12.53 6.90
N ILE A 58 -11.31 11.96 7.73
CA ILE A 58 -12.17 10.84 7.33
C ILE A 58 -13.48 11.42 6.81
N THR A 59 -13.89 11.03 5.60
CA THR A 59 -15.15 11.46 4.98
C THR A 59 -16.34 10.71 5.58
N ASP A 60 -17.55 11.19 5.33
CA ASP A 60 -18.77 10.50 5.75
C ASP A 60 -18.89 9.09 5.17
N GLU A 61 -18.38 8.88 3.95
CA GLU A 61 -18.30 7.57 3.33
C GLU A 61 -17.29 6.67 4.04
N GLY A 62 -16.12 7.21 4.37
CA GLY A 62 -15.09 6.50 5.14
C GLY A 62 -15.61 6.04 6.49
N ARG A 63 -16.39 6.88 7.19
CA ARG A 63 -17.02 6.54 8.47
C ARG A 63 -17.93 5.31 8.39
N LYS A 64 -18.60 5.10 7.26
CA LYS A 64 -19.51 3.96 7.04
C LYS A 64 -18.80 2.72 6.49
N LYS A 65 -17.68 2.89 5.79
CA LYS A 65 -16.97 1.82 5.07
C LYS A 65 -15.83 1.20 5.88
N LEU A 66 -15.05 2.00 6.59
CA LEU A 66 -13.90 1.50 7.38
C LEU A 66 -14.33 0.49 8.47
N PRO A 67 -15.44 0.66 9.21
CA PRO A 67 -15.87 -0.34 10.19
C PRO A 67 -16.25 -1.68 9.54
N LYS A 68 -16.71 -1.67 8.29
CA LYS A 68 -17.02 -2.91 7.53
C LYS A 68 -15.76 -3.71 7.18
N LEU A 69 -14.59 -3.07 7.22
CA LEU A 69 -13.28 -3.70 7.05
C LEU A 69 -12.69 -4.16 8.40
N GLY A 70 -13.43 -4.02 9.50
CA GLY A 70 -12.95 -4.34 10.85
C GLY A 70 -12.07 -3.25 11.46
N ILE A 71 -12.06 -2.04 10.89
CA ILE A 71 -11.29 -0.91 11.42
C ILE A 71 -12.20 -0.09 12.34
N ASP A 72 -11.90 -0.09 13.64
CA ASP A 72 -12.62 0.73 14.60
C ASP A 72 -12.08 2.17 14.59
N ILE A 73 -12.85 3.06 13.97
CA ILE A 73 -12.50 4.48 13.83
C ILE A 73 -12.56 5.20 15.19
N SER A 74 -13.28 4.66 16.17
CA SER A 74 -13.41 5.29 17.50
C SER A 74 -12.07 5.44 18.21
N GLN A 75 -11.11 4.57 17.90
CA GLN A 75 -9.75 4.59 18.44
C GLN A 75 -8.89 5.74 17.90
N ILE A 76 -9.31 6.42 16.82
CA ILE A 76 -8.50 7.43 16.11
C ILE A 76 -8.80 8.84 16.62
N TYR A 77 -9.96 9.08 17.23
CA TYR A 77 -10.40 10.39 17.71
C TYR A 77 -10.08 10.64 19.21
N SER A 78 -9.19 9.84 19.81
CA SER A 78 -8.86 9.93 21.24
C SER A 78 -8.15 11.23 21.64
#